data_AF-A0A1A8FQP2-F1
#
_entry.id   AF-A0A1A8FQP2-F1
#
_cell.length_a   1.000
_cell.length_b   1.000
_cell.length_c   1.000
_cell.angle_alpha   90.00
_cell.angle_beta   90.00
_cell.angle_gamma   90.00
#
_symmetry.space_group_name_H-M   'P 1'
#
loop_
_entity.id
_entity.type
_entity.pdbx_description
1 polymer ?
#
loop_
_entity_poly.entity_id
_entity_poly.type
_entity_poly.pdbx_seq_one_letter_code
_entity_poly.pdbx_strand_id
1 'polypeptide(L)'
;AWEMLDDRFGDPFVIGKSYRDKIQSWPKITAKDSKDLREFADFLTSVESAIPYVQGLQVLNDCVANQRIAAKLPDWLSARWNRKVTEFQDEHKMFPDFSHFVKFLNKEARIACNPITSLQAIKPTELDNKHPYKDISRRSGT
;
A
#
# COMPACT_ATOMS: atom_id res chain seq x y z
N ALA A 1 2.73 16.15 -35.44
CA ALA A 1 3.72 15.73 -34.41
C ALA A 1 3.04 15.36 -33.09
N TRP A 2 2.13 16.19 -32.55
CA TRP A 2 1.26 15.85 -31.41
C TRP A 2 0.28 14.69 -31.71
N GLU A 3 -0.37 14.69 -32.88
CA GLU A 3 -1.26 13.59 -33.30
C GLU A 3 -0.56 12.22 -33.35
N MET A 4 0.72 12.15 -33.72
CA MET A 4 1.46 10.87 -33.75
C MET A 4 1.86 10.36 -32.35
N LEU A 5 1.98 11.26 -31.38
CA LEU A 5 2.19 10.89 -29.96
C LEU A 5 0.86 10.47 -29.33
N ASP A 6 -0.24 11.14 -29.69
CA ASP A 6 -1.59 10.79 -29.25
C ASP A 6 -2.04 9.43 -29.82
N ASP A 7 -1.77 9.18 -31.09
CA ASP A 7 -2.08 7.91 -31.78
C ASP A 7 -1.27 6.71 -31.24
N ARG A 8 -0.06 6.93 -30.72
CA ARG A 8 0.80 5.86 -30.16
C ARG A 8 0.79 5.74 -28.64
N PHE A 9 0.55 6.84 -27.91
CA PHE A 9 0.69 6.92 -26.45
C PHE A 9 -0.52 7.55 -25.75
N GLY A 10 -1.42 8.20 -26.49
CA GLY A 10 -2.68 8.78 -26.01
C GLY A 10 -3.89 7.84 -26.15
N ASP A 11 -3.76 6.74 -26.90
CA ASP A 11 -4.80 5.72 -26.99
C ASP A 11 -5.16 5.20 -25.59
N PRO A 12 -6.41 5.38 -25.11
CA PRO A 12 -6.88 4.86 -23.85
C PRO A 12 -6.59 3.36 -23.67
N PHE A 13 -6.53 2.60 -24.76
CA PHE A 13 -6.14 1.20 -24.71
C PHE A 13 -4.69 0.98 -24.30
N VAL A 14 -3.75 1.75 -24.87
CA VAL A 14 -2.31 1.71 -24.52
C VAL A 14 -2.09 2.19 -23.09
N ILE A 15 -2.74 3.29 -22.70
CA ILE A 15 -2.68 3.82 -21.33
C ILE A 15 -3.21 2.77 -20.34
N GLY A 16 -4.40 2.23 -20.59
CA GLY A 16 -5.00 1.20 -19.74
C GLY A 16 -4.15 -0.06 -19.65
N LYS A 17 -3.52 -0.47 -20.75
CA LYS A 17 -2.55 -1.58 -20.75
C LYS A 17 -1.35 -1.27 -19.88
N SER A 18 -0.73 -0.09 -20.01
CA SER A 18 0.43 0.29 -19.21
C SER A 18 0.17 0.25 -17.70
N TYR A 19 -1.01 0.71 -17.26
CA TYR A 19 -1.42 0.62 -15.86
C TYR A 19 -1.57 -0.83 -15.40
N ARG A 20 -2.27 -1.67 -16.18
CA ARG A 20 -2.47 -3.09 -15.84
C ARG A 20 -1.15 -3.86 -15.82
N ASP A 21 -0.26 -3.61 -16.79
CA ASP A 21 1.06 -4.23 -16.86
C ASP A 21 1.92 -3.83 -15.65
N LYS A 22 1.84 -2.57 -15.23
CA LYS A 22 2.53 -2.08 -14.02
C LYS A 22 1.96 -2.67 -12.73
N ILE A 23 0.64 -2.83 -12.61
CA ILE A 23 0.02 -3.55 -11.49
C ILE A 23 0.49 -5.02 -11.47
N GLN A 24 0.49 -5.68 -12.62
CA GLN A 24 0.86 -7.10 -12.74
C GLN A 24 2.34 -7.35 -12.43
N SER A 25 3.22 -6.46 -12.87
CA SER A 25 4.67 -6.52 -12.64
C SER A 25 5.09 -6.01 -11.26
N TRP A 26 4.17 -5.43 -10.47
CA TRP A 26 4.50 -4.93 -9.14
C TRP A 26 5.07 -6.06 -8.26
N PRO A 27 6.20 -5.84 -7.55
CA PRO A 27 6.79 -6.86 -6.69
C PRO A 27 5.87 -7.19 -5.49
N LYS A 28 6.05 -8.37 -4.90
CA LYS A 28 5.38 -8.74 -3.64
C LYS A 28 5.92 -7.84 -2.54
N ILE A 29 5.04 -7.08 -1.90
CA ILE A 29 5.39 -6.17 -0.80
C ILE A 29 5.61 -7.01 0.47
N THR A 30 6.72 -6.81 1.16
CA THR A 30 7.01 -7.52 2.40
C THR A 30 6.51 -6.75 3.62
N ALA A 31 6.34 -7.43 4.75
CA ALA A 31 5.80 -6.82 5.97
C ALA A 31 6.68 -5.70 6.57
N LYS A 32 7.95 -5.58 6.15
CA LYS A 32 8.89 -4.58 6.66
C LYS A 32 8.92 -3.29 5.81
N ASP A 33 8.37 -3.34 4.61
CA ASP A 33 8.53 -2.30 3.59
C ASP A 33 7.33 -1.34 3.59
N SER A 34 7.23 -0.54 4.66
CA SER A 34 6.19 0.49 4.80
C SER A 34 6.20 1.48 3.63
N LYS A 35 7.39 1.80 3.11
CA LYS A 35 7.56 2.66 1.94
C LYS A 35 6.96 2.06 0.67
N ASP A 36 7.24 0.79 0.37
CA ASP A 36 6.74 0.11 -0.82
C ASP A 36 5.21 -0.02 -0.79
N LEU A 37 4.63 -0.23 0.39
CA LEU A 37 3.18 -0.21 0.57
C LEU A 37 2.58 1.16 0.25
N ARG A 38 3.24 2.25 0.67
CA ARG A 38 2.78 3.61 0.35
C ARG A 38 2.90 3.93 -1.13
N GLU A 39 4.04 3.62 -1.75
CA GLU A 39 4.23 3.81 -3.19
C GLU A 39 3.21 3.02 -4.02
N PHE A 40 2.86 1.81 -3.59
CA PHE A 40 1.80 1.02 -4.22
C PHE A 40 0.41 1.64 -4.05
N ALA A 41 0.06 2.09 -2.85
CA ALA A 41 -1.22 2.75 -2.59
C ALA A 41 -1.38 4.05 -3.39
N ASP A 42 -0.32 4.87 -3.45
CA ASP A 42 -0.28 6.10 -4.24
C ASP A 42 -0.47 5.79 -5.73
N PHE A 43 0.20 4.75 -6.23
CA PHE A 43 0.03 4.30 -7.60
C PHE A 43 -1.40 3.84 -7.90
N LEU A 44 -2.01 3.02 -7.04
CA LEU A 44 -3.40 2.58 -7.25
C LEU A 44 -4.39 3.75 -7.18
N THR A 45 -4.08 4.81 -6.44
CA THR A 45 -4.87 6.07 -6.42
C THR A 45 -4.80 6.79 -7.77
N SER A 46 -3.64 6.78 -8.42
CA SER A 46 -3.51 7.31 -9.79
C SER A 46 -4.33 6.50 -10.81
N VAL A 47 -4.37 5.17 -10.63
CA VAL A 47 -5.19 4.27 -11.46
C VAL A 47 -6.68 4.54 -11.24
N GLU A 48 -7.12 4.68 -9.99
CA GLU A 48 -8.52 5.02 -9.64
C GLU A 48 -8.95 6.33 -10.32
N SER A 49 -8.08 7.34 -10.30
CA SER A 49 -8.35 8.64 -10.93
C SER A 49 -8.44 8.55 -12.46
N ALA A 50 -7.79 7.56 -13.07
CA ALA A 50 -7.82 7.33 -14.52
C ALA A 50 -9.02 6.50 -14.99
N ILE A 51 -9.69 5.74 -14.10
CA ILE A 51 -10.83 4.87 -14.44
C ILE A 51 -11.95 5.57 -15.22
N PRO A 52 -12.37 6.81 -14.88
CA PRO A 52 -13.43 7.50 -15.63
C PRO A 52 -13.07 7.81 -17.09
N TYR A 53 -11.78 7.91 -17.40
CA TYR A 53 -11.26 8.33 -18.70
C TYR A 53 -10.75 7.14 -19.54
N VAL A 54 -10.42 6.03 -18.88
CA VAL A 54 -9.81 4.86 -19.52
C VAL A 54 -10.72 3.65 -19.30
N GLN A 55 -11.62 3.39 -20.27
CA GLN A 55 -12.62 2.33 -20.19
C GLN A 55 -12.01 0.95 -19.88
N GLY A 56 -10.79 0.68 -20.36
CA GLY A 56 -10.07 -0.56 -20.09
C GLY A 56 -9.75 -0.81 -18.61
N LEU A 57 -9.80 0.20 -17.74
CA LEU A 57 -9.54 0.05 -16.31
C LEU A 57 -10.79 -0.37 -15.51
N GLN A 58 -11.98 -0.34 -16.10
CA GLN A 58 -13.22 -0.77 -15.44
C GLN A 58 -13.17 -2.24 -15.00
N VAL A 59 -12.35 -3.06 -15.68
CA VAL A 59 -12.08 -4.46 -15.29
C VAL A 59 -11.49 -4.59 -13.88
N LEU A 60 -10.88 -3.54 -13.33
CA LEU A 60 -10.31 -3.55 -11.97
C LEU A 60 -11.37 -3.59 -10.87
N ASN A 61 -12.63 -3.32 -11.19
CA ASN A 61 -13.76 -3.45 -10.28
C ASN A 61 -14.22 -4.90 -10.08
N ASP A 62 -13.71 -5.85 -10.87
CA ASP A 62 -14.03 -7.27 -10.74
C ASP A 62 -13.26 -7.95 -9.59
N CYS A 63 -13.86 -8.96 -8.97
CA CYS A 63 -13.27 -9.68 -7.85
C CYS A 63 -11.99 -10.45 -8.23
N VAL A 64 -11.87 -10.96 -9.46
CA VAL A 64 -10.67 -11.64 -9.97
C VAL A 64 -9.53 -10.64 -10.15
N ALA A 65 -9.83 -9.44 -10.65
CA ALA A 65 -8.86 -8.37 -10.73
C ALA A 65 -8.39 -7.99 -9.32
N ASN A 66 -9.30 -7.77 -8.39
CA ASN A 66 -8.96 -7.47 -6.99
C ASN A 66 -8.07 -8.56 -6.37
N GLN A 67 -8.38 -9.84 -6.56
CA GLN A 67 -7.58 -10.96 -6.05
C GLN A 67 -6.12 -10.90 -6.53
N ARG A 68 -5.89 -10.59 -7.81
CA ARG A 68 -4.53 -10.47 -8.38
C ARG A 68 -3.74 -9.32 -7.76
N ILE A 69 -4.41 -8.21 -7.46
CA ILE A 69 -3.79 -7.04 -6.82
C ILE A 69 -3.52 -7.34 -5.34
N ALA A 70 -4.48 -7.95 -4.65
CA ALA A 70 -4.36 -8.37 -3.26
C ALA A 70 -3.22 -9.38 -3.03
N ALA A 71 -2.89 -10.20 -4.04
CA ALA A 71 -1.75 -11.11 -4.00
C ALA A 71 -0.39 -10.39 -3.86
N LYS A 72 -0.30 -9.10 -4.20
CA LYS A 72 0.90 -8.27 -4.04
C LYS A 72 1.11 -7.76 -2.61
N LEU A 73 0.07 -7.80 -1.78
CA LEU A 73 0.10 -7.25 -0.42
C LEU A 73 0.83 -8.19 0.56
N PRO A 74 1.34 -7.68 1.69
CA PRO A 74 1.79 -8.54 2.80
C PRO A 74 0.62 -9.34 3.39
N ASP A 75 0.90 -10.54 3.92
CA ASP A 75 -0.14 -11.46 4.41
C ASP A 75 -1.06 -10.85 5.47
N TRP A 76 -0.50 -10.05 6.38
CA TRP A 76 -1.29 -9.35 7.42
C TRP A 76 -2.32 -8.39 6.82
N LEU A 77 -1.97 -7.76 5.70
CA LEU A 77 -2.83 -6.80 5.01
C LEU A 77 -3.85 -7.53 4.12
N SER A 78 -3.45 -8.63 3.47
CA SER A 78 -4.37 -9.52 2.77
C SER A 78 -5.44 -10.08 3.72
N ALA A 79 -5.06 -10.48 4.94
CA ALA A 79 -6.01 -10.94 5.96
C ALA A 79 -6.96 -9.83 6.44
N ARG A 80 -6.46 -8.60 6.63
CA ARG A 80 -7.31 -7.44 6.95
C ARG A 80 -8.27 -7.11 5.82
N TRP A 81 -7.80 -7.16 4.58
CA TRP A 81 -8.65 -6.94 3.41
C TRP A 81 -9.74 -7.99 3.31
N ASN A 82 -9.41 -9.27 3.53
CA ASN A 82 -10.39 -10.34 3.53
C ASN A 82 -11.52 -10.09 4.55
N ARG A 83 -11.19 -9.69 5.78
CA ARG A 83 -12.22 -9.29 6.78
C ARG A 83 -13.09 -8.15 6.27
N LYS A 84 -12.47 -7.12 5.70
CA LYS A 84 -13.20 -5.94 5.17
C LYS A 84 -14.14 -6.31 4.03
N VAL A 85 -13.71 -7.21 3.14
CA VAL A 85 -14.54 -7.74 2.04
C VAL A 85 -15.71 -8.54 2.59
N THR A 86 -15.48 -9.43 3.55
CA THR A 86 -16.56 -10.23 4.17
C THR A 86 -17.61 -9.34 4.83
N GLU A 87 -17.19 -8.36 5.64
CA GLU A 87 -18.10 -7.36 6.22
C GLU A 87 -18.93 -6.64 5.16
N PHE A 88 -18.27 -6.18 4.08
CA PHE A 88 -18.93 -5.48 2.99
C PHE A 88 -19.93 -6.37 2.24
N GLN A 89 -19.58 -7.63 2.00
CA GLN A 89 -20.46 -8.60 1.34
C GLN A 89 -21.66 -8.96 2.21
N ASP A 90 -21.48 -9.06 3.53
CA ASP A 90 -22.59 -9.32 4.45
C ASP A 90 -23.61 -8.17 4.46
N GLU A 91 -23.13 -6.92 4.39
CA GLU A 91 -23.96 -5.71 4.39
C GLU A 91 -24.61 -5.42 3.02
N HIS A 92 -23.84 -5.48 1.93
CA HIS A 92 -24.27 -5.01 0.61
C HIS A 92 -24.61 -6.12 -0.38
N LYS A 93 -24.35 -7.39 -0.04
CA LYS A 93 -24.56 -8.57 -0.91
C LYS A 93 -23.81 -8.49 -2.25
N MET A 94 -22.74 -7.71 -2.31
CA MET A 94 -21.90 -7.53 -3.50
C MET A 94 -20.43 -7.39 -3.10
N PHE A 95 -19.52 -7.61 -4.05
CA PHE A 95 -18.08 -7.43 -3.83
C PHE A 95 -17.72 -5.92 -3.89
N PRO A 96 -16.81 -5.43 -3.03
CA PRO A 96 -16.39 -4.04 -3.06
C PRO A 96 -15.65 -3.69 -4.35
N ASP A 97 -15.95 -2.52 -4.91
CA ASP A 97 -15.30 -2.03 -6.12
C ASP A 97 -13.82 -1.64 -5.90
N PHE A 98 -13.15 -1.23 -6.98
CA PHE A 98 -11.75 -0.84 -6.93
C PHE A 98 -11.53 0.38 -6.01
N SER A 99 -12.47 1.33 -5.99
CA SER A 99 -12.38 2.53 -5.14
C SER A 99 -12.36 2.17 -3.65
N HIS A 100 -13.23 1.25 -3.22
CA HIS A 100 -13.25 0.77 -1.83
C HIS A 100 -11.93 0.10 -1.44
N PHE A 101 -11.35 -0.68 -2.36
CA PHE A 101 -10.05 -1.29 -2.15
C PHE A 101 -8.92 -0.26 -2.03
N VAL A 102 -8.88 0.75 -2.91
CA VAL A 102 -7.88 1.83 -2.87
C VAL A 102 -8.00 2.66 -1.59
N LYS A 103 -9.22 2.99 -1.16
CA LYS A 103 -9.48 3.68 0.11
C LYS A 103 -8.97 2.88 1.32
N PHE A 104 -9.23 1.57 1.32
CA PHE A 104 -8.72 0.67 2.36
C PHE A 104 -7.18 0.69 2.39
N LEU A 105 -6.52 0.51 1.25
CA LEU A 105 -5.06 0.46 1.16
C LEU A 105 -4.42 1.78 1.60
N ASN A 106 -4.96 2.92 1.18
CA ASN A 106 -4.47 4.24 1.60
C ASN A 106 -4.52 4.41 3.12
N LYS A 107 -5.60 3.96 3.77
CA LYS A 107 -5.73 3.99 5.23
C LYS A 107 -4.67 3.11 5.90
N GLU A 108 -4.52 1.87 5.43
CA GLU A 108 -3.56 0.92 6.00
C GLU A 108 -2.11 1.33 5.77
N ALA A 109 -1.78 1.90 4.61
CA ALA A 109 -0.47 2.47 4.32
C ALA A 109 -0.14 3.63 5.27
N ARG A 110 -1.09 4.53 5.54
CA ARG A 110 -0.92 5.62 6.52
C ARG A 110 -0.71 5.08 7.94
N ILE A 111 -1.42 4.03 8.34
CA ILE A 111 -1.26 3.38 9.65
C ILE A 111 0.14 2.75 9.75
N ALA A 112 0.54 1.98 8.73
CA ALA A 112 1.84 1.30 8.69
C ALA A 112 3.03 2.27 8.64
N CYS A 113 2.84 3.45 8.03
CA CYS A 113 3.84 4.51 7.93
C CYS A 113 3.74 5.56 9.05
N ASN A 114 2.94 5.32 10.11
CA ASN A 114 2.77 6.30 11.17
C ASN A 114 4.11 6.58 11.87
N PRO A 115 4.58 7.85 11.90
CA PRO A 115 5.90 8.17 12.45
C PRO A 115 6.01 7.99 13.96
N ILE A 116 4.89 7.82 14.67
CA ILE A 116 4.83 7.67 16.13
C ILE A 116 4.54 6.23 16.51
N THR A 117 3.57 5.58 15.86
CA THR A 117 3.04 4.28 16.31
C THR A 117 3.37 3.11 15.39
N SER A 118 4.10 3.32 14.29
CA SER A 118 4.51 2.21 13.43
C SER A 118 5.49 1.27 14.13
N LEU A 119 5.59 0.04 13.64
CA LEU A 119 6.58 -0.94 14.10
C LEU A 119 8.03 -0.44 13.96
N GLN A 120 8.30 0.52 13.07
CA GLN A 120 9.63 1.12 12.93
C GLN A 120 9.86 2.22 13.99
N ALA A 121 8.83 2.99 14.35
CA ALA A 121 8.90 4.05 15.34
C ALA A 121 8.99 3.54 16.79
N ILE A 122 8.34 2.41 17.09
CA ILE A 122 8.30 1.83 18.46
C ILE A 122 9.55 0.98 18.75
N LYS A 123 10.35 0.62 17.73
CA LYS A 123 11.61 -0.10 17.97
C LYS A 123 12.50 0.77 18.87
N PRO A 124 12.95 0.25 20.02
CA PRO A 124 13.95 0.93 20.82
C PRO A 124 15.14 1.22 19.90
N THR A 125 15.46 2.48 19.70
CA THR A 125 16.75 2.83 19.12
C THR A 125 17.80 2.31 20.10
N GLU A 126 18.71 1.45 19.63
CA GLU A 126 19.91 0.98 20.35
C GLU A 126 20.83 2.14 20.84
N LEU A 127 20.39 3.39 20.74
CA LEU A 127 21.07 4.60 21.14
C LEU A 127 20.82 4.99 22.61
N ASP A 128 19.87 4.37 23.30
CA ASP A 128 19.61 4.66 24.73
C ASP A 128 20.54 3.87 25.69
N ASN A 129 21.34 2.94 25.17
CA ASN A 129 22.30 2.15 25.95
C ASN A 129 23.64 2.87 26.25
N LYS A 130 23.72 4.20 26.10
CA LYS A 130 24.89 4.97 26.54
C LYS A 130 24.55 5.86 27.73
N HIS A 131 24.25 5.23 28.86
CA HIS A 131 24.48 5.84 30.17
C HIS A 131 25.91 5.47 30.65
N PRO A 132 26.88 6.40 30.67
CA PRO A 132 27.97 6.33 31.62
C PRO A 132 27.53 7.10 32.86
N TYR A 133 26.78 6.46 33.76
CA TYR A 133 26.70 6.98 35.13
C TYR A 133 28.09 6.81 35.74
N LYS A 134 28.87 7.90 35.78
CA LYS A 134 30.14 7.93 36.50
C LYS A 134 29.83 7.81 37.98
N ASP A 135 30.04 6.62 38.51
CA ASP A 135 30.10 6.37 39.94
C ASP A 135 31.36 7.06 40.48
N ILE A 136 31.20 8.29 41.00
CA ILE A 136 32.27 9.03 41.67
C ILE A 136 32.17 8.75 43.16
N SER A 137 32.97 7.76 43.59
CA SER A 137 33.86 7.79 44.78
C SER A 137 33.20 8.03 46.16
N ARG A 138 33.42 7.27 47.23
CA ARG A 138 34.54 6.42 47.67
C ARG A 138 34.07 5.64 48.91
N ARG A 139 34.44 4.36 49.01
CA ARG A 139 34.59 3.67 50.31
C ARG A 139 35.97 3.97 50.90
N SER A 140 36.09 3.67 52.20
CA SER A 140 37.26 3.61 53.09
C SER A 140 37.36 4.84 54.00
N GLY A 141 37.20 4.78 55.33
CA GLY A 141 37.44 3.67 56.25
C GLY A 141 38.86 3.77 56.81
N THR A 142 39.01 4.53 57.89
CA THR A 142 39.90 4.36 59.07
C THR A 142 39.48 5.38 60.11
#